data_AF-A0A951B944-F1
#
_entry.id   AF-A0A951B944-F1
#
_cell.length_a   1.000
_cell.length_b   1.000
_cell.length_c   1.000
_cell.angle_alpha   90.00
_cell.angle_beta   90.00
_cell.angle_gamma   90.00
#
_symmetry.space_group_name_H-M   'P 1'
#
loop_
_entity.id
_entity.type
_entity.pdbx_description
1 polymer ?
#
loop_
_entity_poly.entity_id
_entity_poly.type
_entity_poly.pdbx_seq_one_letter_code
_entity_poly.pdbx_strand_id
1 'polypeptide(L)'
;MKAFDNLSEREILAVAIAAEEEDSRIYLTFAEDLHERYPASAKLFEEMAEEEKQHRHMLFELYESRFGQNLPPIRREDVKGFLKRRPIWLTRNLPLDRMRKEAEAMEFQAERFYVKAAERATDTGVRKLLGDLAEAEQKHEDMATKFGETILTPDARQQEDETRRRMFVLQYVQPGLVGLMDGSVSTLAPLFAAAFATHNTLATFLVGLAASVGAGISMGFAEALSDDGSLTGRGTPWIRGAVTGVMTAVGGLGHTLPYLVPNSWPNAFYIATVISAIVVFFELWIIAWIRARFMDTPFLQAAFQIVVGGVLVLLTGILIGAA
;
A
#
# COMPACT_ATOMS: atom_id res chain seq x y z
N MET A 1 5.88 -23.21 -24.28
CA MET A 1 4.69 -23.53 -23.49
C MET A 1 3.80 -24.52 -24.22
N LYS A 2 3.52 -25.67 -23.61
CA LYS A 2 2.61 -26.71 -24.12
C LYS A 2 1.17 -26.34 -23.77
N ALA A 3 0.19 -26.67 -24.61
CA ALA A 3 -1.22 -26.46 -24.24
C ALA A 3 -1.63 -27.45 -23.15
N PHE A 4 -2.46 -27.03 -22.19
CA PHE A 4 -3.04 -27.94 -21.19
C PHE A 4 -3.70 -29.15 -21.85
N ASP A 5 -4.38 -28.91 -22.98
CA ASP A 5 -5.04 -29.95 -23.76
C ASP A 5 -4.10 -31.03 -24.32
N ASN A 6 -2.80 -30.75 -24.42
CA ASN A 6 -1.84 -31.69 -24.97
C ASN A 6 -1.03 -32.41 -23.88
N LEU A 7 -1.30 -32.15 -22.59
CA LEU A 7 -0.62 -32.83 -21.49
C LEU A 7 -1.11 -34.28 -21.36
N SER A 8 -0.15 -35.19 -21.22
CA SER A 8 -0.38 -36.56 -20.77
C SER A 8 -0.63 -36.60 -19.26
N GLU A 9 -1.24 -37.67 -18.75
CA GLU A 9 -1.44 -37.85 -17.29
C GLU A 9 -0.12 -37.77 -16.50
N ARG A 10 0.97 -38.30 -17.08
CA ARG A 10 2.32 -38.17 -16.52
C ARG A 10 2.74 -36.71 -16.35
N GLU A 11 2.46 -35.87 -17.34
CA GLU A 11 2.81 -34.45 -17.28
C GLU A 11 1.85 -33.67 -16.37
N ILE A 12 0.56 -34.04 -16.34
CA ILE A 12 -0.43 -33.43 -15.43
C ILE A 12 0.00 -33.64 -13.97
N LEU A 13 0.32 -34.88 -13.58
CA LEU A 13 0.79 -35.17 -12.23
C LEU A 13 2.12 -34.48 -11.92
N ALA A 14 3.03 -34.37 -12.89
CA ALA A 14 4.28 -33.66 -12.68
C ALA A 14 4.08 -32.15 -12.45
N VAL A 15 3.15 -31.52 -13.19
CA VAL A 15 2.75 -30.13 -12.95
C VAL A 15 2.12 -29.96 -11.57
N ALA A 16 1.26 -30.89 -11.16
CA ALA A 16 0.63 -30.89 -9.84
C ALA A 16 1.67 -30.96 -8.71
N ILE A 17 2.62 -31.89 -8.80
CA ILE A 17 3.69 -32.05 -7.81
C ILE A 17 4.53 -30.76 -7.69
N ALA A 18 4.93 -30.19 -8.83
CA ALA A 18 5.71 -28.96 -8.85
C ALA A 18 4.94 -27.76 -8.28
N ALA A 19 3.62 -27.73 -8.52
CA ALA A 19 2.70 -26.74 -8.01
C ALA A 19 2.58 -26.77 -6.48
N GLU A 20 2.32 -27.95 -5.91
CA GLU A 20 2.23 -28.15 -4.46
C GLU A 20 3.53 -27.78 -3.73
N GLU A 21 4.68 -28.11 -4.33
CA GLU A 21 5.98 -27.74 -3.77
C GLU A 21 6.21 -26.22 -3.77
N GLU A 22 5.74 -25.53 -4.81
CA GLU A 22 5.83 -24.07 -4.90
C GLU A 22 4.89 -23.41 -3.89
N ASP A 23 3.64 -23.86 -3.80
CA ASP A 23 2.60 -23.29 -2.94
C ASP A 23 2.97 -23.43 -1.46
N SER A 24 3.43 -24.60 -1.03
CA SER A 24 3.97 -24.84 0.32
C SER A 24 5.10 -23.86 0.68
N ARG A 25 6.02 -23.57 -0.25
CA ARG A 25 7.12 -22.61 0.00
C ARG A 25 6.63 -21.17 0.09
N ILE A 26 5.63 -20.80 -0.70
CA ILE A 26 5.02 -19.47 -0.64
C ILE A 26 4.35 -19.28 0.73
N TYR A 27 3.60 -20.27 1.21
CA TYR A 27 2.99 -20.23 2.53
C TYR A 27 4.02 -20.13 3.66
N LEU A 28 5.11 -20.90 3.62
CA LEU A 28 6.19 -20.74 4.60
C LEU A 28 6.83 -19.34 4.54
N THR A 29 6.99 -18.77 3.35
CA THR A 29 7.53 -17.41 3.20
C THR A 29 6.58 -16.37 3.83
N PHE A 30 5.26 -16.53 3.66
CA PHE A 30 4.27 -15.69 4.34
C PHE A 30 4.30 -15.89 5.86
N ALA A 31 4.42 -17.14 6.33
CA ALA A 31 4.53 -17.42 7.76
C ALA A 31 5.77 -16.75 8.38
N GLU A 32 6.93 -16.85 7.74
CA GLU A 32 8.17 -16.21 8.19
C GLU A 32 8.03 -14.67 8.28
N ASP A 33 7.47 -14.01 7.26
CA ASP A 33 7.27 -12.54 7.26
C ASP A 33 6.21 -12.10 8.28
N LEU A 34 5.30 -13.00 8.68
CA LEU A 34 4.26 -12.73 9.67
C LEU A 34 4.63 -13.16 11.10
N HIS A 35 5.68 -13.95 11.30
CA HIS A 35 5.95 -14.58 12.60
C HIS A 35 6.07 -13.57 13.75
N GLU A 36 6.73 -12.43 13.51
CA GLU A 36 6.88 -11.36 14.51
C GLU A 36 5.67 -10.42 14.61
N ARG A 37 4.93 -10.21 13.51
CA ARG A 37 3.88 -9.18 13.42
C ARG A 37 2.46 -9.72 13.64
N TYR A 38 2.21 -10.97 13.25
CA TYR A 38 0.91 -11.65 13.27
C TYR A 38 1.09 -13.17 13.52
N PRO A 39 1.53 -13.59 14.72
CA PRO A 39 1.92 -14.98 15.01
C PRO A 39 0.78 -16.00 14.79
N ALA A 40 -0.47 -15.61 15.02
CA ALA A 40 -1.62 -16.48 14.75
C ALA A 40 -1.84 -16.71 13.24
N SER A 41 -1.66 -15.66 12.43
CA SER A 41 -1.75 -15.78 10.97
C SER A 41 -0.54 -16.52 10.39
N ALA A 42 0.65 -16.36 10.99
CA ALA A 42 1.84 -17.11 10.62
C ALA A 42 1.62 -18.62 10.81
N LYS A 43 1.15 -19.03 11.99
CA LYS A 43 0.84 -20.44 12.29
C LYS A 43 -0.15 -21.05 11.30
N LEU A 44 -1.14 -20.28 10.88
CA LEU A 44 -2.09 -20.75 9.87
C LEU A 44 -1.42 -21.04 8.52
N PHE A 45 -0.56 -20.13 8.04
CA PHE A 45 0.19 -20.39 6.82
C PHE A 45 1.15 -21.57 6.97
N GLU A 46 1.69 -21.84 8.17
CA GLU A 46 2.45 -23.06 8.45
C GLU A 46 1.58 -24.32 8.34
N GLU A 47 0.34 -24.27 8.85
CA GLU A 47 -0.64 -25.37 8.75
C GLU A 47 -1.02 -25.63 7.28
N MET A 48 -1.34 -24.59 6.50
CA MET A 48 -1.58 -24.71 5.06
C MET A 48 -0.37 -25.30 4.34
N ALA A 49 0.84 -24.80 4.63
CA ALA A 49 2.06 -25.33 4.02
C ALA A 49 2.28 -26.82 4.32
N GLU A 50 1.78 -27.33 5.46
CA GLU A 50 1.86 -28.75 5.82
C GLU A 50 0.81 -29.58 5.08
N GLU A 51 -0.39 -29.06 4.86
CA GLU A 51 -1.42 -29.70 4.03
C GLU A 51 -0.94 -29.85 2.58
N GLU A 52 -0.33 -28.82 1.98
CA GLU A 52 0.24 -28.90 0.62
C GLU A 52 1.37 -29.94 0.52
N LYS A 53 2.15 -30.15 1.60
CA LYS A 53 3.15 -31.23 1.63
C LYS A 53 2.49 -32.60 1.59
N GLN A 54 1.33 -32.77 2.22
CA GLN A 54 0.55 -34.01 2.18
C GLN A 54 -0.03 -34.24 0.79
N HIS A 55 -0.59 -33.20 0.15
CA HIS A 55 -1.05 -33.24 -1.25
C HIS A 55 0.08 -33.70 -2.18
N ARG A 56 1.24 -33.05 -2.07
CA ARG A 56 2.46 -33.41 -2.81
C ARG A 56 2.86 -34.87 -2.59
N HIS A 57 2.81 -35.36 -1.35
CA HIS A 57 3.18 -36.74 -1.04
C HIS A 57 2.26 -37.76 -1.72
N MET A 58 0.93 -37.56 -1.64
CA MET A 58 -0.05 -38.41 -2.32
C MET A 58 0.15 -38.42 -3.85
N LEU A 59 0.43 -37.25 -4.43
CA LEU A 59 0.72 -37.13 -5.86
C LEU A 59 2.01 -37.88 -6.25
N PHE A 60 3.06 -37.81 -5.43
CA PHE A 60 4.30 -38.56 -5.66
C PHE A 60 4.09 -40.07 -5.61
N GLU A 61 3.38 -40.59 -4.60
CA GLU A 61 3.11 -42.02 -4.48
C GLU A 61 2.34 -42.56 -5.70
N LEU A 62 1.32 -41.81 -6.13
CA LEU A 62 0.57 -42.17 -7.33
C LEU A 62 1.44 -42.08 -8.59
N TYR A 63 2.28 -41.05 -8.70
CA TYR A 63 3.18 -40.89 -9.84
C TYR A 63 4.18 -42.05 -9.94
N GLU A 64 4.86 -42.38 -8.84
CA GLU A 64 5.88 -43.44 -8.81
C GLU A 64 5.29 -44.81 -9.13
N SER A 65 4.13 -45.14 -8.57
CA SER A 65 3.47 -46.42 -8.82
C SER A 65 3.04 -46.61 -10.28
N ARG A 66 2.88 -45.52 -11.05
CA ARG A 66 2.34 -45.53 -12.41
C ARG A 66 3.36 -45.26 -13.50
N PHE A 67 4.26 -44.33 -13.26
CA PHE A 67 5.19 -43.81 -14.27
C PHE A 67 6.66 -44.02 -13.88
N GLY A 68 6.92 -44.59 -12.70
CA GLY A 68 8.25 -44.81 -12.15
C GLY A 68 8.86 -43.54 -11.54
N GLN A 69 10.16 -43.60 -11.25
CA GLN A 69 10.85 -42.56 -10.47
C GLN A 69 11.21 -41.29 -11.26
N ASN A 70 11.18 -41.34 -12.60
CA ASN A 70 11.65 -40.21 -13.41
C ASN A 70 10.56 -39.16 -13.58
N LEU A 71 10.58 -38.12 -12.73
CA LEU A 71 9.69 -36.97 -12.81
C LEU A 71 10.17 -35.96 -13.87
N PRO A 72 9.40 -35.67 -14.93
CA PRO A 72 9.79 -34.67 -15.92
C PRO A 72 9.79 -33.26 -15.31
N PRO A 73 10.78 -32.41 -15.65
CA PRO A 73 10.85 -31.04 -15.15
C PRO A 73 9.87 -30.15 -15.92
N ILE A 74 8.60 -30.14 -15.49
CA ILE A 74 7.54 -29.28 -16.04
C ILE A 74 6.89 -28.46 -14.93
N ARG A 75 6.69 -27.17 -15.16
CA ARG A 75 6.07 -26.24 -14.20
C ARG A 75 4.77 -25.66 -14.74
N ARG A 76 4.00 -25.00 -13.87
CA ARG A 76 2.79 -24.25 -14.27
C ARG A 76 3.08 -23.23 -15.38
N GLU A 77 4.24 -22.57 -15.32
CA GLU A 77 4.69 -21.60 -16.33
C GLU A 77 5.00 -22.20 -17.72
N ASP A 78 5.22 -23.51 -17.81
CA ASP A 78 5.44 -24.21 -19.07
C ASP A 78 4.13 -24.57 -19.78
N VAL A 79 2.98 -24.37 -19.13
CA VAL A 79 1.66 -24.78 -19.61
C VAL A 79 0.79 -23.56 -19.93
N LYS A 80 0.26 -23.50 -21.17
CA LYS A 80 -0.66 -22.44 -21.57
C LYS A 80 -1.98 -22.57 -20.82
N GLY A 81 -2.45 -21.47 -20.23
CA GLY A 81 -3.70 -21.41 -19.47
C GLY A 81 -3.49 -21.04 -18.00
N PHE A 82 -2.30 -21.25 -17.46
CA PHE A 82 -1.95 -20.75 -16.13
C PHE A 82 -1.67 -19.25 -16.15
N LEU A 83 -2.13 -18.55 -15.11
CA LEU A 83 -1.77 -17.16 -14.87
C LEU A 83 -0.31 -17.10 -14.43
N LYS A 84 0.47 -16.21 -15.05
CA LYS A 84 1.84 -15.94 -14.61
C LYS A 84 1.78 -15.19 -13.29
N ARG A 85 2.15 -15.86 -12.20
CA ARG A 85 2.21 -15.24 -10.86
C ARG A 85 3.33 -14.21 -10.82
N ARG A 86 3.08 -13.09 -10.12
CA ARG A 86 4.12 -12.14 -9.76
C ARG A 86 4.68 -12.60 -8.42
N PRO A 87 6.01 -12.65 -8.20
CA PRO A 87 6.59 -13.18 -6.98
C PRO A 87 6.46 -12.19 -5.83
N ILE A 88 5.21 -11.87 -5.44
CA ILE A 88 4.92 -10.84 -4.44
C ILE A 88 5.37 -11.28 -3.05
N TRP A 89 5.49 -12.58 -2.80
CA TRP A 89 6.02 -13.18 -1.58
C TRP A 89 7.50 -12.86 -1.33
N LEU A 90 8.23 -12.36 -2.33
CA LEU A 90 9.59 -11.84 -2.14
C LEU A 90 9.62 -10.39 -1.61
N THR A 91 8.45 -9.74 -1.50
CA THR A 91 8.35 -8.38 -0.97
C THR A 91 8.40 -8.43 0.55
N ARG A 92 9.42 -7.83 1.16
CA ARG A 92 9.49 -7.69 2.62
C ARG A 92 8.34 -6.83 3.14
N ASN A 93 7.80 -7.20 4.30
CA ASN A 93 6.71 -6.48 4.95
C ASN A 93 5.41 -6.41 4.12
N LEU A 94 5.05 -7.48 3.41
CA LEU A 94 3.81 -7.48 2.63
C LEU A 94 2.60 -7.36 3.59
N PRO A 95 1.58 -6.53 3.28
CA PRO A 95 0.41 -6.43 4.16
C PRO A 95 -0.34 -7.77 4.26
N LEU A 96 -0.82 -8.14 5.44
CA LEU A 96 -1.57 -9.39 5.67
C LEU A 96 -2.76 -9.54 4.71
N ASP A 97 -3.52 -8.46 4.47
CA ASP A 97 -4.64 -8.47 3.52
C ASP A 97 -4.20 -8.81 2.08
N ARG A 98 -2.97 -8.45 1.70
CA ARG A 98 -2.39 -8.80 0.40
C ARG A 98 -1.98 -10.26 0.36
N MET A 99 -1.37 -10.78 1.42
CA MET A 99 -1.03 -12.20 1.53
C MET A 99 -2.27 -13.10 1.47
N ARG A 100 -3.33 -12.75 2.21
CA ARG A 100 -4.62 -13.47 2.20
C ARG A 100 -5.25 -13.52 0.81
N LYS A 101 -5.29 -12.39 0.10
CA LYS A 101 -5.81 -12.33 -1.27
C LYS A 101 -4.98 -13.13 -2.26
N GLU A 102 -3.67 -13.19 -2.06
CA GLU A 102 -2.81 -14.02 -2.91
C GLU A 102 -3.06 -15.50 -2.64
N ALA A 103 -3.12 -15.92 -1.37
CA ALA A 103 -3.47 -17.28 -0.99
C ALA A 103 -4.83 -17.69 -1.58
N GLU A 104 -5.89 -16.90 -1.39
CA GLU A 104 -7.21 -17.14 -1.98
C GLU A 104 -7.14 -17.32 -3.51
N ALA A 105 -6.35 -16.49 -4.21
CA ALA A 105 -6.16 -16.64 -5.65
C ALA A 105 -5.34 -17.87 -6.04
N MET A 106 -4.42 -18.33 -5.18
CA MET A 106 -3.63 -19.55 -5.37
C MET A 106 -4.52 -20.77 -5.26
N GLU A 107 -5.30 -20.88 -4.18
CA GLU A 107 -6.26 -21.95 -3.90
C GLU A 107 -7.29 -22.08 -5.03
N PHE A 108 -7.89 -20.96 -5.45
CA PHE A 108 -8.85 -20.95 -6.57
C PHE A 108 -8.23 -21.43 -7.90
N GLN A 109 -6.94 -21.14 -8.12
CA GLN A 109 -6.24 -21.65 -9.31
C GLN A 109 -5.95 -23.15 -9.21
N ALA A 110 -5.57 -23.64 -8.02
CA ALA A 110 -5.31 -25.04 -7.75
C ALA A 110 -6.58 -25.88 -7.93
N GLU A 111 -7.69 -25.47 -7.32
CA GLU A 111 -9.01 -26.10 -7.46
C GLU A 111 -9.38 -26.27 -8.95
N ARG A 112 -9.34 -25.16 -9.72
CA ARG A 112 -9.67 -25.20 -11.15
C ARG A 112 -8.77 -26.10 -11.96
N PHE A 113 -7.47 -26.13 -11.64
CA PHE A 113 -6.53 -27.04 -12.28
C PHE A 113 -6.91 -28.48 -12.00
N TYR A 114 -7.17 -28.84 -10.75
CA TYR A 114 -7.51 -30.20 -10.35
C TYR A 114 -8.83 -30.68 -10.96
N VAL A 115 -9.88 -29.84 -10.95
CA VAL A 115 -11.15 -30.14 -11.63
C VAL A 115 -10.92 -30.45 -13.12
N LYS A 116 -10.15 -29.61 -13.82
CA LYS A 116 -9.87 -29.80 -15.25
C LYS A 116 -8.95 -30.98 -15.52
N ALA A 117 -8.03 -31.28 -14.61
CA ALA A 117 -7.15 -32.43 -14.72
C ALA A 117 -7.94 -33.74 -14.53
N ALA A 118 -8.84 -33.80 -13.56
CA ALA A 118 -9.70 -34.94 -13.28
C ALA A 118 -10.64 -35.28 -14.45
N GLU A 119 -11.22 -34.26 -15.11
CA GLU A 119 -12.06 -34.43 -16.31
C GLU A 119 -11.32 -35.15 -17.45
N ARG A 120 -10.00 -34.98 -17.53
CA ARG A 120 -9.17 -35.50 -18.63
C ARG A 120 -8.45 -36.80 -18.30
N ALA A 121 -8.28 -37.10 -17.01
CA ALA A 121 -7.73 -38.36 -16.57
C ALA A 121 -8.64 -39.50 -17.04
N THR A 122 -8.08 -40.46 -17.76
CA THR A 122 -8.75 -41.70 -18.18
C THR A 122 -8.58 -42.79 -17.13
N ASP A 123 -7.48 -42.73 -16.38
CA ASP A 123 -7.25 -43.62 -15.27
C ASP A 123 -8.11 -43.29 -14.04
N THR A 124 -8.69 -44.31 -13.43
CA THR A 124 -9.59 -44.15 -12.28
C THR A 124 -8.88 -43.72 -11.01
N GLY A 125 -7.65 -44.16 -10.77
CA GLY A 125 -6.85 -43.75 -9.60
C GLY A 125 -6.39 -42.30 -9.70
N VAL A 126 -5.91 -41.90 -10.89
CA VAL A 126 -5.55 -40.50 -11.19
C VAL A 126 -6.76 -39.59 -11.10
N ARG A 127 -7.89 -39.96 -11.72
CA ARG A 127 -9.12 -39.18 -11.64
C ARG A 127 -9.61 -39.02 -10.20
N LYS A 128 -9.56 -40.09 -9.40
CA LYS A 128 -9.97 -40.04 -8.00
C LYS A 128 -9.11 -39.06 -7.21
N LEU A 129 -7.78 -39.23 -7.23
CA LEU A 129 -6.88 -38.37 -6.46
C LEU A 129 -7.02 -36.89 -6.83
N LEU A 130 -7.09 -36.58 -8.14
CA LEU A 130 -7.28 -35.20 -8.60
C LEU A 130 -8.65 -34.63 -8.18
N GLY A 131 -9.70 -35.46 -8.13
CA GLY A 131 -11.00 -35.06 -7.61
C GLY A 131 -10.97 -34.79 -6.10
N ASP A 132 -10.35 -35.68 -5.32
CA ASP A 132 -10.20 -35.55 -3.87
C ASP A 132 -9.39 -34.27 -3.52
N LEU A 133 -8.34 -33.97 -4.30
CA LEU A 133 -7.56 -32.72 -4.16
C LEU A 133 -8.39 -31.49 -4.51
N ALA A 134 -9.16 -31.50 -5.60
CA ALA A 134 -10.06 -30.38 -5.92
C ALA A 134 -11.04 -30.07 -4.77
N GLU A 135 -11.58 -31.09 -4.10
CA GLU A 135 -12.43 -30.91 -2.93
C GLU A 135 -11.67 -30.41 -1.69
N ALA A 136 -10.37 -30.70 -1.57
CA ALA A 136 -9.51 -30.15 -0.53
C ALA A 136 -9.24 -28.66 -0.77
N GLU A 137 -8.83 -28.27 -1.98
CA GLU A 137 -8.60 -26.87 -2.36
C GLU A 137 -9.86 -25.99 -2.17
N GLN A 138 -11.03 -26.53 -2.51
CA GLN A 138 -12.28 -25.81 -2.31
C GLN A 138 -12.54 -25.50 -0.82
N LYS A 139 -12.12 -26.39 0.10
CA LYS A 139 -12.26 -26.14 1.56
C LYS A 139 -11.25 -25.10 2.04
N HIS A 140 -10.12 -24.92 1.36
CA HIS A 140 -9.17 -23.85 1.66
C HIS A 140 -9.73 -22.45 1.35
N GLU A 141 -10.54 -22.31 0.29
CA GLU A 141 -11.29 -21.06 -0.01
C GLU A 141 -12.21 -20.65 1.16
N ASP A 142 -12.93 -21.63 1.72
CA ASP A 142 -13.82 -21.43 2.88
C ASP A 142 -13.03 -21.08 4.15
N MET A 143 -11.83 -21.64 4.33
CA MET A 143 -10.95 -21.33 5.45
C MET A 143 -10.44 -19.89 5.35
N ALA A 144 -9.90 -19.47 4.20
CA ALA A 144 -9.49 -18.09 3.91
C ALA A 144 -10.58 -17.06 4.25
N THR A 145 -11.84 -17.41 3.95
CA THR A 145 -13.02 -16.59 4.24
C THR A 145 -13.40 -16.60 5.73
N LYS A 146 -13.38 -17.77 6.40
CA LYS A 146 -13.63 -17.90 7.86
C LYS A 146 -12.59 -17.19 8.72
N PHE A 147 -11.40 -16.90 8.20
CA PHE A 147 -10.34 -16.17 8.91
C PHE A 147 -10.56 -14.66 9.00
N GLY A 148 -11.51 -14.11 8.25
CA GLY A 148 -12.05 -12.77 8.52
C GLY A 148 -12.88 -12.71 9.81
N GLU A 149 -13.46 -13.83 10.23
CA GLU A 149 -14.52 -13.87 11.26
C GLU A 149 -14.11 -14.58 12.56
N THR A 150 -13.19 -15.56 12.53
CA THR A 150 -13.02 -16.50 13.66
C THR A 150 -11.72 -16.35 14.49
N ILE A 151 -10.72 -15.59 14.03
CA ILE A 151 -9.45 -15.36 14.76
C ILE A 151 -9.27 -13.87 15.09
N LEU A 152 -10.20 -13.30 15.86
CA LEU A 152 -9.97 -12.03 16.55
C LEU A 152 -10.55 -12.15 17.96
N THR A 153 -9.76 -12.62 18.91
CA THR A 153 -10.03 -12.25 20.31
C THR A 153 -9.93 -10.73 20.41
N PRO A 154 -10.79 -10.05 21.20
CA PRO A 154 -10.83 -8.59 21.26
C PRO A 154 -9.47 -7.94 21.57
N ASP A 155 -8.64 -8.60 22.38
CA ASP A 155 -7.31 -8.12 22.79
C ASP A 155 -6.26 -8.21 21.66
N ALA A 156 -6.30 -9.26 20.83
CA ALA A 156 -5.40 -9.37 19.68
C ALA A 156 -5.73 -8.32 18.62
N ARG A 157 -7.03 -8.07 18.40
CA ARG A 157 -7.52 -7.01 17.50
C ARG A 157 -7.03 -5.62 17.95
N GLN A 158 -7.01 -5.35 19.25
CA GLN A 158 -6.50 -4.08 19.78
C GLN A 158 -4.99 -3.90 19.57
N GLN A 159 -4.17 -4.91 19.83
CA GLN A 159 -2.72 -4.82 19.62
C GLN A 159 -2.35 -4.73 18.13
N GLU A 160 -3.11 -5.42 17.27
CA GLU A 160 -2.96 -5.36 15.81
C GLU A 160 -3.42 -4.00 15.24
N ASP A 161 -4.54 -3.45 15.73
CA ASP A 161 -5.01 -2.10 15.36
C ASP A 161 -4.03 -1.02 15.84
N GLU A 162 -3.40 -1.18 17.01
CA GLU A 162 -2.37 -0.27 17.50
C GLU A 162 -1.11 -0.30 16.62
N THR A 163 -0.68 -1.48 16.18
CA THR A 163 0.50 -1.64 15.30
C THR A 163 0.19 -1.11 13.90
N ARG A 164 -0.97 -1.43 13.34
CA ARG A 164 -1.45 -0.88 12.06
C ARG A 164 -1.58 0.64 12.11
N ARG A 165 -2.10 1.18 13.22
CA ARG A 165 -2.23 2.63 13.43
C ARG A 165 -0.85 3.30 13.52
N ARG A 166 0.12 2.70 14.21
CA ARG A 166 1.51 3.21 14.25
C ARG A 166 2.12 3.23 12.85
N MET A 167 1.98 2.15 12.08
CA MET A 167 2.49 2.08 10.71
C MET A 167 1.81 3.10 9.78
N PHE A 168 0.49 3.25 9.88
CA PHE A 168 -0.26 4.27 9.14
C PHE A 168 0.22 5.69 9.47
N VAL A 169 0.45 5.97 10.75
CA VAL A 169 0.96 7.27 11.19
C VAL A 169 2.35 7.53 10.62
N LEU A 170 3.27 6.57 10.70
CA LEU A 170 4.64 6.74 10.21
C LEU A 170 4.72 6.85 8.68
N GLN A 171 3.87 6.14 7.95
CA GLN A 171 3.96 6.06 6.49
C GLN A 171 3.16 7.16 5.76
N TYR A 172 2.05 7.63 6.34
CA TYR A 172 1.16 8.57 5.66
C TYR A 172 0.95 9.86 6.44
N VAL A 173 0.64 9.77 7.73
CA VAL A 173 0.29 10.96 8.52
C VAL A 173 1.51 11.83 8.79
N GLN A 174 2.64 11.23 9.18
CA GLN A 174 3.85 11.97 9.49
C GLN A 174 4.45 12.66 8.25
N PRO A 175 4.68 11.96 7.12
CA PRO A 175 5.23 12.60 5.92
C PRO A 175 4.24 13.62 5.34
N GLY A 176 2.94 13.31 5.36
CA GLY A 176 1.89 14.23 4.91
C GLY A 176 1.76 15.49 5.77
N LEU A 177 1.89 15.36 7.10
CA LEU A 177 1.87 16.51 8.02
C LEU A 177 3.10 17.40 7.84
N VAL A 178 4.28 16.80 7.66
CA VAL A 178 5.51 17.54 7.33
C VAL A 178 5.32 18.31 6.03
N GLY A 179 4.79 17.64 5.00
CA GLY A 179 4.49 18.29 3.72
C GLY A 179 3.50 19.44 3.87
N LEU A 180 2.37 19.22 4.55
CA LEU A 180 1.39 20.28 4.82
C LEU A 180 1.99 21.48 5.57
N MET A 181 2.82 21.23 6.58
CA MET A 181 3.47 22.29 7.35
C MET A 181 4.40 23.11 6.47
N ASP A 182 5.23 22.46 5.66
CA ASP A 182 6.11 23.15 4.73
C ASP A 182 5.31 23.93 3.69
N GLY A 183 4.39 23.25 2.99
CA GLY A 183 3.57 23.86 1.95
C GLY A 183 2.73 25.02 2.45
N SER A 184 2.07 24.88 3.61
CA SER A 184 1.17 25.93 4.11
C SER A 184 1.90 27.11 4.73
N VAL A 185 3.13 26.94 5.20
CA VAL A 185 3.90 28.01 5.85
C VAL A 185 4.90 28.65 4.88
N SER A 186 5.68 27.84 4.14
CA SER A 186 6.78 28.31 3.31
C SER A 186 6.31 29.09 2.07
N THR A 187 5.12 28.80 1.54
CA THR A 187 4.57 29.52 0.38
C THR A 187 3.86 30.82 0.74
N LEU A 188 3.55 31.08 2.02
CA LEU A 188 2.94 32.34 2.44
C LEU A 188 3.82 33.54 2.12
N ALA A 189 5.12 33.46 2.43
CA ALA A 189 6.04 34.56 2.19
C ALA A 189 6.08 34.99 0.72
N PRO A 190 6.41 34.11 -0.24
CA PRO A 190 6.47 34.51 -1.66
C PRO A 190 5.10 34.91 -2.20
N LEU A 191 4.00 34.25 -1.79
CA LEU A 191 2.66 34.61 -2.24
C LEU A 191 2.28 36.02 -1.79
N PHE A 192 2.38 36.32 -0.49
CA PHE A 192 1.99 37.62 0.04
C PHE A 192 2.98 38.72 -0.35
N ALA A 193 4.26 38.41 -0.54
CA ALA A 193 5.20 39.36 -1.15
C ALA A 193 4.74 39.76 -2.56
N ALA A 194 4.40 38.79 -3.42
CA ALA A 194 3.88 39.08 -4.75
C ALA A 194 2.54 39.82 -4.71
N ALA A 195 1.65 39.45 -3.78
CA ALA A 195 0.36 40.10 -3.58
C ALA A 195 0.52 41.59 -3.26
N PHE A 196 1.32 41.92 -2.25
CA PHE A 196 1.50 43.30 -1.79
C PHE A 196 2.41 44.12 -2.69
N ALA A 197 3.32 43.48 -3.44
CA ALA A 197 4.13 44.19 -4.45
C ALA A 197 3.33 44.55 -5.70
N THR A 198 2.50 43.63 -6.20
CA THR A 198 1.86 43.77 -7.52
C THR A 198 0.41 44.25 -7.45
N HIS A 199 -0.27 44.00 -6.34
CA HIS A 199 -1.72 44.19 -6.20
C HIS A 199 -2.55 43.50 -7.31
N ASN A 200 -1.98 42.49 -7.98
CA ASN A 200 -2.57 41.81 -9.13
C ASN A 200 -2.84 40.34 -8.78
N THR A 201 -4.12 39.94 -8.77
CA THR A 201 -4.53 38.60 -8.30
C THR A 201 -3.96 37.49 -9.18
N LEU A 202 -3.95 37.65 -10.51
CA LEU A 202 -3.40 36.64 -11.41
C LEU A 202 -1.88 36.46 -11.25
N ALA A 203 -1.14 37.55 -11.09
CA ALA A 203 0.30 37.48 -10.84
C ALA A 203 0.60 36.76 -9.52
N THR A 204 -0.15 37.10 -8.47
CA THR A 204 -0.08 36.41 -7.17
C THR A 204 -0.41 34.93 -7.30
N PHE A 205 -1.47 34.58 -8.01
CA PHE A 205 -1.86 33.19 -8.25
C PHE A 205 -0.73 32.40 -8.95
N LEU A 206 -0.12 32.96 -9.99
CA LEU A 206 0.98 32.29 -10.71
C LEU A 206 2.20 32.07 -9.81
N VAL A 207 2.57 33.06 -8.99
CA VAL A 207 3.67 32.91 -8.02
C VAL A 207 3.34 31.84 -6.98
N GLY A 208 2.12 31.86 -6.43
CA GLY A 208 1.66 30.86 -5.47
C GLY A 208 1.65 29.45 -6.05
N LEU A 209 1.15 29.29 -7.27
CA LEU A 209 1.11 28.01 -7.97
C LEU A 209 2.53 27.49 -8.21
N ALA A 210 3.44 28.35 -8.69
CA ALA A 210 4.83 27.99 -8.92
C ALA A 210 5.53 27.60 -7.61
N ALA A 211 5.32 28.37 -6.53
CA ALA A 211 5.88 28.08 -5.21
C ALA A 211 5.35 26.75 -4.65
N SER A 212 4.05 26.51 -4.75
CA SER A 212 3.40 25.29 -4.24
C SER A 212 3.85 24.03 -4.97
N VAL A 213 3.85 24.06 -6.30
CA VAL A 213 4.28 22.92 -7.12
C VAL A 213 5.78 22.69 -6.99
N GLY A 214 6.59 23.77 -7.00
CA GLY A 214 8.03 23.70 -6.83
C GLY A 214 8.44 23.13 -5.47
N ALA A 215 7.82 23.62 -4.38
CA ALA A 215 8.02 23.10 -3.04
C ALA A 215 7.60 21.63 -2.95
N GLY A 216 6.46 21.25 -3.54
CA GLY A 216 6.00 19.86 -3.58
C GLY A 216 6.98 18.91 -4.28
N ILE A 217 7.52 19.30 -5.43
CA ILE A 217 8.55 18.51 -6.12
C ILE A 217 9.80 18.40 -5.24
N SER A 218 10.28 19.53 -4.71
CA SER A 218 11.50 19.58 -3.89
C SER A 218 11.39 18.71 -2.63
N MET A 219 10.32 18.89 -1.86
CA MET A 219 10.06 18.11 -0.65
C MET A 219 9.84 16.62 -0.94
N GLY A 220 9.14 16.30 -2.03
CA GLY A 220 8.91 14.91 -2.40
C GLY A 220 10.21 14.16 -2.70
N PHE A 221 11.14 14.80 -3.41
CA PHE A 221 12.49 14.24 -3.62
C PHE A 221 13.30 14.18 -2.33
N ALA A 222 13.27 15.22 -1.51
CA ALA A 222 14.00 15.25 -0.24
C ALA A 222 13.57 14.10 0.68
N GLU A 223 12.26 13.85 0.80
CA GLU A 223 11.74 12.73 1.60
C GLU A 223 12.05 11.37 0.96
N ALA A 224 11.89 11.22 -0.37
CA ALA A 224 12.22 9.97 -1.06
C ALA A 224 13.70 9.58 -0.98
N LEU A 225 14.60 10.56 -0.86
CA LEU A 225 16.04 10.34 -0.74
C LEU A 225 16.54 10.29 0.71
N SER A 226 15.67 10.56 1.69
CA SER A 226 16.04 10.67 3.10
C SER A 226 16.48 9.35 3.75
N ASP A 227 15.84 8.24 3.37
CA ASP A 227 16.05 6.90 3.93
C ASP A 227 15.39 5.85 3.04
N ASP A 228 15.88 4.61 3.03
CA ASP A 228 15.27 3.50 2.28
C ASP A 228 14.08 2.86 3.03
N GLY A 229 13.87 3.23 4.30
CA GLY A 229 12.76 2.80 5.13
C GLY A 229 12.88 1.37 5.66
N SER A 230 14.00 0.68 5.36
CA SER A 230 14.22 -0.73 5.70
C SER A 230 14.46 -0.96 7.18
N LEU A 231 15.05 0.02 7.88
CA LEU A 231 15.39 -0.05 9.31
C LEU A 231 14.40 0.72 10.20
N THR A 232 13.67 1.68 9.64
CA THR A 232 12.82 2.63 10.41
C THR A 232 11.34 2.28 10.40
N GLY A 233 10.91 1.31 9.58
CA GLY A 233 9.50 0.91 9.45
C GLY A 233 8.62 1.97 8.77
N ARG A 234 9.20 2.99 8.15
CA ARG A 234 8.47 4.12 7.55
C ARG A 234 7.87 3.82 6.17
N GLY A 235 8.08 2.61 5.65
CA GLY A 235 7.58 2.18 4.34
C GLY A 235 8.45 2.64 3.18
N THR A 236 8.00 2.38 1.95
CA THR A 236 8.83 2.57 0.76
C THR A 236 9.13 4.05 0.46
N PRO A 237 10.34 4.39 0.02
CA PRO A 237 10.76 5.79 -0.15
C PRO A 237 9.90 6.56 -1.17
N TRP A 238 9.50 5.88 -2.25
CA TRP A 238 8.64 6.44 -3.28
C TRP A 238 7.26 6.84 -2.77
N ILE A 239 6.65 6.05 -1.87
CA ILE A 239 5.33 6.37 -1.31
C ILE A 239 5.44 7.58 -0.39
N ARG A 240 6.45 7.63 0.49
CA ARG A 240 6.66 8.78 1.38
C ARG A 240 6.93 10.06 0.60
N GLY A 241 7.81 10.00 -0.41
CA GLY A 241 8.08 11.13 -1.29
C GLY A 241 6.84 11.63 -2.02
N ALA A 242 6.01 10.72 -2.55
CA ALA A 242 4.76 11.09 -3.19
C ALA A 242 3.77 11.74 -2.20
N VAL A 243 3.59 11.16 -1.02
CA VAL A 243 2.70 11.70 0.02
C VAL A 243 3.17 13.08 0.46
N THR A 244 4.44 13.23 0.85
CA THR A 244 4.99 14.51 1.28
C THR A 244 4.86 15.55 0.17
N GLY A 245 5.30 15.24 -1.05
CA GLY A 245 5.28 16.21 -2.16
C GLY A 245 3.86 16.67 -2.54
N VAL A 246 2.90 15.75 -2.59
CA VAL A 246 1.49 16.10 -2.84
C VAL A 246 0.93 16.96 -1.72
N MET A 247 1.18 16.59 -0.46
CA MET A 247 0.65 17.33 0.69
C MET A 247 1.29 18.72 0.82
N THR A 248 2.56 18.89 0.46
CA THR A 248 3.21 20.21 0.32
C THR A 248 2.55 21.05 -0.76
N ALA A 249 2.34 20.49 -1.95
CA ALA A 249 1.66 21.24 -3.01
C ALA A 249 0.23 21.63 -2.61
N VAL A 250 -0.52 20.72 -2.00
CA VAL A 250 -1.88 20.99 -1.51
C VAL A 250 -1.89 22.08 -0.43
N GLY A 251 -0.95 22.04 0.52
CA GLY A 251 -0.82 23.05 1.57
C GLY A 251 -0.57 24.45 1.01
N GLY A 252 0.24 24.57 -0.05
CA GLY A 252 0.48 25.86 -0.71
C GLY A 252 -0.68 26.35 -1.58
N LEU A 253 -1.44 25.42 -2.16
CA LEU A 253 -2.52 25.74 -3.08
C LEU A 253 -3.75 26.34 -2.39
N GLY A 254 -4.10 25.90 -1.18
CA GLY A 254 -5.34 26.32 -0.54
C GLY A 254 -5.43 27.84 -0.34
N HIS A 255 -4.37 28.49 0.15
CA HIS A 255 -4.30 29.95 0.28
C HIS A 255 -3.90 30.69 -1.01
N THR A 256 -3.47 29.97 -2.05
CA THR A 256 -3.20 30.51 -3.39
C THR A 256 -4.47 30.64 -4.25
N LEU A 257 -5.37 29.66 -4.17
CA LEU A 257 -6.60 29.60 -4.98
C LEU A 257 -7.51 30.85 -4.88
N PRO A 258 -7.65 31.53 -3.72
CA PRO A 258 -8.43 32.77 -3.62
C PRO A 258 -7.97 33.88 -4.58
N TYR A 259 -6.71 33.86 -5.05
CA TYR A 259 -6.20 34.81 -6.03
C TYR A 259 -6.59 34.48 -7.49
N LEU A 260 -7.39 33.43 -7.73
CA LEU A 260 -8.09 33.24 -9.00
C LEU A 260 -9.25 34.22 -9.20
N VAL A 261 -9.64 34.99 -8.17
CA VAL A 261 -10.65 36.04 -8.30
C VAL A 261 -10.24 36.98 -9.44
N PRO A 262 -11.10 37.18 -10.46
CA PRO A 262 -10.75 38.01 -11.60
C PRO A 262 -10.44 39.45 -11.19
N ASN A 263 -9.33 40.00 -11.71
CA ASN A 263 -8.96 41.41 -11.53
C ASN A 263 -10.04 42.41 -12.00
N SER A 264 -11.04 41.95 -12.78
CA SER A 264 -12.16 42.75 -13.24
C SER A 264 -13.20 43.04 -12.14
N TRP A 265 -13.15 42.37 -10.99
CA TRP A 265 -14.08 42.60 -9.89
C TRP A 265 -13.67 43.84 -9.08
N PRO A 266 -14.64 44.66 -8.62
CA PRO A 266 -14.34 45.73 -7.67
C PRO A 266 -13.69 45.17 -6.41
N ASN A 267 -12.58 45.76 -5.98
CA ASN A 267 -11.82 45.34 -4.80
C ASN A 267 -11.29 43.88 -4.85
N ALA A 268 -11.08 43.31 -6.05
CA ALA A 268 -10.61 41.94 -6.25
C ALA A 268 -9.43 41.55 -5.35
N PHE A 269 -8.42 42.43 -5.24
CA PHE A 269 -7.26 42.24 -4.38
C PHE A 269 -7.67 42.03 -2.91
N TYR A 270 -8.43 42.96 -2.32
CA TYR A 270 -8.84 42.87 -0.92
C TYR A 270 -9.72 41.63 -0.66
N ILE A 271 -10.62 41.31 -1.59
CA ILE A 271 -11.48 40.13 -1.50
C ILE A 271 -10.61 38.86 -1.49
N ALA A 272 -9.69 38.72 -2.44
CA ALA A 272 -8.78 37.58 -2.54
C ALA A 272 -7.90 37.45 -1.29
N THR A 273 -7.33 38.56 -0.82
CA THR A 273 -6.45 38.60 0.36
C THR A 273 -7.20 38.24 1.63
N VAL A 274 -8.43 38.73 1.83
CA VAL A 274 -9.25 38.39 3.00
C VAL A 274 -9.66 36.91 2.98
N ILE A 275 -10.10 36.39 1.85
CA ILE A 275 -10.44 34.97 1.71
C ILE A 275 -9.19 34.11 1.95
N SER A 276 -8.05 34.48 1.37
CA SER A 276 -6.76 33.80 1.58
C SER A 276 -6.39 33.79 3.06
N ALA A 277 -6.47 34.92 3.77
CA ALA A 277 -6.19 34.98 5.21
C ALA A 277 -7.11 34.07 6.03
N ILE A 278 -8.40 33.99 5.69
CA ILE A 278 -9.36 33.06 6.33
C ILE A 278 -8.96 31.61 6.05
N VAL A 279 -8.60 31.28 4.81
CA VAL A 279 -8.14 29.93 4.46
C VAL A 279 -6.89 29.56 5.25
N VAL A 280 -5.88 30.44 5.31
CA VAL A 280 -4.66 30.24 6.12
C VAL A 280 -5.00 29.98 7.58
N PHE A 281 -5.93 30.74 8.16
CA PHE A 281 -6.38 30.51 9.52
C PHE A 281 -6.89 29.07 9.71
N PHE A 282 -7.78 28.60 8.85
CA PHE A 282 -8.28 27.22 8.95
C PHE A 282 -7.21 26.17 8.64
N GLU A 283 -6.33 26.40 7.67
CA GLU A 283 -5.21 25.51 7.34
C GLU A 283 -4.30 25.30 8.56
N LEU A 284 -3.85 26.38 9.20
CA LEU A 284 -2.96 26.29 10.36
C LEU A 284 -3.64 25.58 11.54
N TRP A 285 -4.94 25.80 11.75
CA TRP A 285 -5.72 25.11 12.80
C TRP A 285 -5.88 23.62 12.51
N ILE A 286 -6.15 23.24 11.26
CA ILE A 286 -6.25 21.84 10.84
C ILE A 286 -4.91 21.14 11.03
N ILE A 287 -3.80 21.75 10.60
CA ILE A 287 -2.45 21.19 10.78
C ILE A 287 -2.13 21.00 12.26
N ALA A 288 -2.44 22.00 13.10
CA ALA A 288 -2.26 21.90 14.54
C ALA A 288 -3.10 20.77 15.16
N TRP A 289 -4.34 20.59 14.70
CA TRP A 289 -5.21 19.51 15.13
C TRP A 289 -4.68 18.13 14.72
N ILE A 290 -4.27 17.96 13.46
CA ILE A 290 -3.67 16.71 12.97
C ILE A 290 -2.42 16.37 13.79
N ARG A 291 -1.55 17.36 14.00
CA ARG A 291 -0.33 17.19 14.80
C ARG A 291 -0.65 16.75 16.23
N ALA A 292 -1.61 17.40 16.88
CA ALA A 292 -2.01 17.04 18.23
C ALA A 292 -2.65 15.65 18.32
N ARG A 293 -3.45 15.27 17.31
CA ARG A 293 -4.19 14.00 17.28
C ARG A 293 -3.31 12.78 17.03
N PHE A 294 -2.21 12.95 16.27
CA PHE A 294 -1.39 11.85 15.74
C PHE A 294 0.07 11.86 16.19
N MET A 295 0.61 12.96 16.74
CA MET A 295 2.02 13.08 17.17
C MET A 295 2.17 13.25 18.69
N ASP A 296 1.16 12.89 19.49
CA ASP A 296 1.15 12.96 20.96
C ASP A 296 1.63 14.31 21.53
N THR A 297 1.35 15.41 20.80
CA THR A 297 1.70 16.77 21.22
C THR A 297 0.47 17.48 21.80
N PRO A 298 0.58 18.19 22.93
CA PRO A 298 -0.52 18.99 23.45
C PRO A 298 -1.00 20.02 22.41
N PHE A 299 -2.31 20.07 22.15
CA PHE A 299 -2.88 20.93 21.10
C PHE A 299 -2.47 22.40 21.21
N LEU A 300 -2.44 22.96 22.42
CA LEU A 300 -2.01 24.34 22.67
C LEU A 300 -0.56 24.59 22.23
N GLN A 301 0.34 23.63 22.46
CA GLN A 301 1.74 23.75 22.02
C GLN A 301 1.87 23.62 20.50
N ALA A 302 1.16 22.66 19.90
CA ALA A 302 1.16 22.48 18.45
C ALA A 302 0.60 23.71 17.71
N ALA A 303 -0.53 24.24 18.18
CA ALA A 303 -1.17 25.43 17.65
C ALA A 303 -0.26 26.67 17.81
N PHE A 304 0.34 26.87 18.97
CA PHE A 304 1.25 28.00 19.18
C PHE A 304 2.43 27.98 18.21
N GLN A 305 3.10 26.82 18.05
CA GLN A 305 4.25 26.70 17.15
C GLN A 305 3.88 26.98 15.68
N ILE A 306 2.78 26.39 15.21
CA ILE A 306 2.36 26.50 13.81
C ILE A 306 1.84 27.91 13.50
N VAL A 307 1.01 28.48 14.38
CA VAL A 307 0.42 29.81 14.18
C VAL A 307 1.48 30.90 14.27
N VAL A 308 2.38 30.85 15.26
CA VAL A 308 3.45 31.86 15.39
C VAL A 308 4.40 31.78 14.18
N GLY A 309 4.78 30.58 13.76
CA GLY A 309 5.58 30.39 12.55
C GLY A 309 4.90 30.96 11.31
N GLY A 310 3.62 30.62 11.10
CA GLY A 310 2.83 31.13 9.97
C GLY A 310 2.70 32.66 9.97
N VAL A 311 2.42 33.27 11.12
CA VAL A 311 2.30 34.74 11.25
C VAL A 311 3.63 35.42 10.95
N LEU A 312 4.76 34.89 11.43
CA LEU A 312 6.08 35.47 11.15
C LEU A 312 6.38 35.45 9.65
N VAL A 313 6.15 34.32 8.99
CA VAL A 313 6.41 34.18 7.53
C VAL A 313 5.46 35.05 6.70
N LEU A 314 4.19 35.14 7.10
CA LEU A 314 3.21 36.03 6.50
C LEU A 314 3.66 37.50 6.60
N LEU A 315 4.03 37.96 7.80
CA LEU A 315 4.51 39.32 8.03
C LEU A 315 5.78 39.61 7.22
N THR A 316 6.71 38.66 7.15
CA THR A 316 7.89 38.78 6.29
C THR A 316 7.50 38.99 4.83
N GLY A 317 6.57 38.20 4.30
CA GLY A 317 6.06 38.36 2.93
C GLY A 317 5.45 39.74 2.68
N ILE A 318 4.55 40.18 3.56
CA ILE A 318 3.88 41.48 3.46
C ILE A 318 4.90 42.63 3.52
N LEU A 319 5.82 42.61 4.48
CA LEU A 319 6.81 43.67 4.65
C LEU A 319 7.78 43.76 3.48
N ILE A 320 8.22 42.62 2.93
CA ILE A 320 9.07 42.59 1.74
C ILE A 320 8.30 43.06 0.51
N GLY A 321 7.04 42.66 0.34
CA GLY A 321 6.21 43.07 -0.79
C GLY A 321 5.79 44.54 -0.74
N ALA A 322 5.72 45.14 0.45
CA ALA A 322 5.34 46.54 0.64
C ALA A 322 6.53 47.53 0.62
N ALA A 323 7.76 47.02 0.59
CA ALA A 323 9.00 47.81 0.52
C ALA A 323 9.35 48.21 -0.92
#